data_AF-Q5C058-F1
#
_entry.id   AF-Q5C058-F1
#
_cell.length_a   1.000
_cell.length_b   1.000
_cell.length_c   1.000
_cell.angle_alpha   90.00
_cell.angle_beta   90.00
_cell.angle_gamma   90.00
#
_symmetry.space_group_name_H-M   'P 1'
#
loop_
_entity.id
_entity.type
_entity.pdbx_description
1 polymer ?
#
loop_
_entity_poly.entity_id
_entity_poly.type
_entity_poly.pdbx_seq_one_letter_code
_entity_poly.pdbx_strand_id
1 'polypeptide(L)'
;QSLHQPITIVNVSSLTAIQPFSCMSDYCTAKAAREMYFKCLAKDSPSLAVLNYSPGPLDTEMFTQLIENNGDTNTRTALNDMKVTGNIIQPNESARVCIGWLRKQIPIELSVENSMPKLMHCSVHDKEYSDLWLGTHLDYFDAVGKV
;
A
#
# COMPACT_ATOMS: atom_id res chain seq x y z
N GLN A 1 -25.55 -18.97 7.89
CA GLN A 1 -24.88 -18.49 6.65
C GLN A 1 -23.39 -18.78 6.78
N SER A 2 -22.73 -19.22 5.71
CA SER A 2 -21.28 -19.42 5.67
C SER A 2 -20.59 -18.11 5.30
N LEU A 3 -19.81 -17.56 6.24
CA LEU A 3 -18.96 -16.40 6.01
C LEU A 3 -17.62 -16.89 5.44
N HIS A 4 -17.14 -16.26 4.37
CA HIS A 4 -15.83 -16.57 3.79
C HIS A 4 -14.97 -15.32 3.72
N GLN A 5 -13.66 -15.50 3.87
CA GLN A 5 -12.72 -14.41 3.63
C GLN A 5 -12.75 -14.05 2.14
N PRO A 6 -12.75 -12.75 1.78
CA PRO A 6 -12.59 -12.34 0.41
C PRO A 6 -11.30 -12.90 -0.20
N ILE A 7 -11.29 -13.07 -1.52
CA ILE A 7 -10.02 -13.17 -2.24
C ILE A 7 -9.37 -11.80 -2.17
N THR A 8 -8.25 -11.72 -1.47
CA THR A 8 -7.52 -10.48 -1.26
C THR A 8 -6.29 -10.40 -2.15
N ILE A 9 -6.19 -9.31 -2.90
CA ILE A 9 -5.05 -8.99 -3.74
C ILE A 9 -4.31 -7.80 -3.13
N VAL A 10 -3.03 -7.99 -2.85
CA VAL A 10 -2.16 -6.92 -2.35
C VAL A 10 -1.17 -6.54 -3.42
N ASN A 11 -1.23 -5.29 -3.86
CA ASN A 11 -0.16 -4.66 -4.63
C ASN A 11 0.78 -3.93 -3.68
N VAL A 12 2.04 -4.36 -3.66
CA VAL A 12 3.12 -3.60 -3.02
C VAL A 12 3.42 -2.37 -3.90
N SER A 13 2.76 -1.26 -3.57
CA SER A 13 2.86 0.04 -4.24
C SER A 13 4.12 0.78 -3.77
N SER A 14 4.12 2.11 -3.90
CA SER A 14 5.16 3.03 -3.43
C SER A 14 4.61 4.46 -3.52
N LEU A 15 5.15 5.40 -2.73
CA LEU A 15 4.90 6.83 -2.91
C LEU A 15 5.13 7.27 -4.38
N THR A 16 6.05 6.63 -5.10
CA THR A 16 6.32 6.91 -6.51
C THR A 16 5.14 6.61 -7.46
N ALA A 17 4.10 5.90 -6.98
CA ALA A 17 2.86 5.67 -7.73
C ALA A 17 1.99 6.93 -7.84
N ILE A 18 2.12 7.85 -6.89
CA ILE A 18 1.28 9.05 -6.76
C ILE A 18 2.09 10.36 -6.76
N GLN A 19 3.41 10.27 -6.63
CA GLN A 19 4.32 11.41 -6.63
C GLN A 19 5.52 11.15 -7.57
N PRO A 20 5.89 12.10 -8.45
CA PRO A 20 7.01 11.93 -9.35
C PRO A 20 8.36 12.11 -8.63
N PHE A 21 9.36 11.34 -9.07
CA PHE A 21 10.76 11.48 -8.68
C PHE A 21 11.62 11.60 -9.94
N SER A 22 12.56 12.57 -9.94
CA SER A 22 13.41 12.81 -11.10
C SER A 22 14.36 11.62 -11.35
N CYS A 23 14.66 11.35 -12.61
CA CYS A 23 15.51 10.23 -13.05
C CYS A 23 14.99 8.83 -12.63
N MET A 24 13.70 8.71 -12.28
CA MET A 24 13.05 7.45 -11.91
C MET A 24 11.78 7.16 -12.74
N SER A 25 11.73 7.66 -13.98
CA SER A 25 10.55 7.58 -14.86
C SER A 25 9.96 6.17 -14.93
N ASP A 26 10.80 5.17 -15.17
CA ASP A 26 10.35 3.79 -15.41
C ASP A 26 9.72 3.20 -14.14
N TYR A 27 10.33 3.48 -12.98
CA TYR A 27 9.82 3.03 -11.69
C TYR A 27 8.53 3.75 -11.30
N CYS A 28 8.49 5.09 -11.44
CA CYS A 28 7.29 5.89 -11.20
C CYS A 28 6.13 5.45 -12.09
N THR A 29 6.35 5.35 -13.40
CA THR A 29 5.32 4.93 -14.37
C THR A 29 4.86 3.50 -14.10
N ALA A 30 5.76 2.56 -13.83
CA ALA A 30 5.37 1.18 -13.51
C ALA A 30 4.53 1.09 -12.24
N LYS A 31 4.91 1.83 -11.18
CA LYS A 31 4.14 1.86 -9.93
C LYS A 31 2.78 2.53 -10.10
N ALA A 32 2.71 3.66 -10.81
CA ALA A 32 1.46 4.35 -11.12
C ALA A 32 0.52 3.47 -11.97
N ALA A 33 1.06 2.79 -12.99
CA ALA A 33 0.28 1.89 -13.85
C ALA A 33 -0.29 0.71 -13.06
N ARG A 34 0.51 0.06 -12.21
CA ARG A 34 0.05 -1.02 -11.33
C ARG A 34 -1.05 -0.53 -10.39
N GLU A 35 -0.85 0.62 -9.76
CA GLU A 35 -1.82 1.18 -8.83
C GLU A 35 -3.17 1.46 -9.51
N MET A 36 -3.15 2.09 -10.69
CA MET A 36 -4.36 2.35 -11.46
C MET A 36 -5.03 1.05 -11.92
N TYR A 37 -4.26 0.07 -12.41
CA TYR A 37 -4.78 -1.24 -12.79
C TYR A 37 -5.57 -1.88 -11.63
N PHE A 38 -5.02 -1.86 -10.42
CA PHE A 38 -5.67 -2.45 -9.26
C PHE A 38 -6.91 -1.65 -8.79
N LYS A 39 -6.92 -0.32 -8.95
CA LYS A 39 -8.11 0.51 -8.74
C LYS A 39 -9.24 0.16 -9.73
N CYS A 40 -8.90 -0.08 -11.00
CA CYS A 40 -9.87 -0.55 -12.01
C CYS A 40 -10.37 -1.96 -11.66
N LEU A 41 -9.47 -2.90 -11.35
CA LEU A 41 -9.83 -4.28 -11.01
C LEU A 41 -10.83 -4.35 -9.85
N ALA A 42 -10.64 -3.54 -8.81
CA ALA A 42 -11.56 -3.51 -7.67
C ALA A 42 -12.97 -3.02 -8.04
N LYS A 43 -13.08 -2.11 -9.03
CA LYS A 43 -14.37 -1.64 -9.55
C LYS A 43 -15.02 -2.68 -10.46
N ASP A 44 -14.22 -3.32 -11.30
CA ASP A 44 -14.69 -4.31 -12.27
C ASP A 44 -15.05 -5.65 -11.61
N SER A 45 -14.53 -5.93 -10.41
CA SER A 45 -14.76 -7.17 -9.66
C SER A 45 -15.03 -6.89 -8.17
N PRO A 46 -16.27 -6.50 -7.80
CA PRO A 46 -16.62 -6.05 -6.44
C PRO A 46 -16.47 -7.10 -5.33
N SER A 47 -16.34 -8.39 -5.70
CA SER A 47 -16.10 -9.49 -4.76
C SER A 47 -14.63 -9.62 -4.32
N LEU A 48 -13.70 -8.92 -5.01
CA LEU A 48 -12.29 -8.87 -4.65
C LEU A 48 -12.03 -7.78 -3.63
N ALA A 49 -11.16 -8.07 -2.66
CA ALA A 49 -10.57 -7.04 -1.82
C ALA A 49 -9.20 -6.67 -2.39
N VAL A 50 -9.03 -5.41 -2.81
CA VAL A 50 -7.78 -4.95 -3.42
C VAL A 50 -7.14 -3.89 -2.54
N LEU A 51 -5.87 -4.09 -2.20
CA LEU A 51 -5.08 -3.15 -1.40
C LEU A 51 -3.85 -2.70 -2.17
N ASN A 52 -3.69 -1.39 -2.32
CA ASN A 52 -2.45 -0.77 -2.80
C ASN A 52 -1.66 -0.28 -1.57
N TYR A 53 -0.70 -1.07 -1.09
CA TYR A 53 0.09 -0.76 0.10
C TYR A 53 1.46 -0.19 -0.27
N SER A 54 1.74 1.06 0.07
CA SER A 54 3.07 1.66 -0.02
C SER A 54 3.83 1.38 1.29
N PRO A 55 4.91 0.57 1.27
CA PRO A 55 5.56 0.09 2.49
C PRO A 55 6.48 1.12 3.16
N GLY A 56 6.62 2.32 2.59
CA GLY A 56 7.61 3.31 3.00
C GLY A 56 9.05 2.96 2.54
N PRO A 57 10.04 3.79 2.90
CA PRO A 57 11.46 3.57 2.61
C PRO A 57 12.01 2.39 3.43
N LEU A 58 12.18 1.24 2.78
CA LEU A 58 12.63 0.01 3.45
C LEU A 58 14.14 -0.17 3.40
N ASP A 59 14.74 -0.56 4.53
CA ASP A 59 16.16 -0.93 4.61
C ASP A 59 16.40 -2.26 3.89
N THR A 60 16.68 -2.15 2.60
CA THR A 60 16.80 -3.25 1.65
C THR A 60 17.93 -2.97 0.68
N GLU A 61 18.30 -4.00 -0.09
CA GLU A 61 19.25 -3.85 -1.20
C GLU A 61 18.75 -2.86 -2.26
N MET A 62 17.44 -2.88 -2.58
CA MET A 62 16.85 -1.92 -3.54
C MET A 62 17.06 -0.47 -3.09
N PHE A 63 16.86 -0.16 -1.80
CA PHE A 63 17.06 1.19 -1.28
C PHE A 63 18.54 1.59 -1.29
N THR A 64 19.43 0.63 -1.06
CA THR A 64 20.88 0.85 -1.16
C THR A 64 21.30 1.16 -2.60
N GLN A 65 20.83 0.37 -3.57
CA GLN A 65 21.06 0.63 -5.00
C GLN A 65 20.51 1.99 -5.43
N LEU A 66 19.33 2.37 -4.92
CA LEU A 66 18.74 3.68 -5.17
C LEU A 66 19.66 4.81 -4.73
N ILE A 67 20.14 4.79 -3.48
CA ILE A 67 21.06 5.81 -2.96
C ILE A 67 22.37 5.86 -3.75
N GLU A 68 22.93 4.72 -4.11
CA GLU A 68 24.25 4.62 -4.72
C GLU A 68 24.25 4.94 -6.22
N ASN A 69 23.18 4.58 -6.95
CA ASN A 69 23.25 4.47 -8.41
C ASN A 69 22.03 5.01 -9.17
N ASN A 70 20.89 5.31 -8.53
CA ASN A 70 19.65 5.67 -9.26
C ASN A 70 18.98 6.96 -8.74
N GLY A 71 18.24 7.64 -9.60
CA GLY A 71 17.59 8.91 -9.24
C GLY A 71 18.55 10.11 -9.32
N ASP A 72 17.98 11.30 -9.15
CA ASP A 72 18.76 12.55 -9.16
C ASP A 72 19.57 12.73 -7.86
N THR A 73 20.61 13.56 -7.91
CA THR A 73 21.53 13.78 -6.79
C THR A 73 20.84 14.29 -5.52
N ASN A 74 19.78 15.10 -5.64
CA ASN A 74 19.08 15.63 -4.47
C ASN A 74 18.27 14.53 -3.80
N THR A 75 17.52 13.75 -4.59
CA THR A 75 16.80 12.57 -4.08
C THR A 75 17.75 11.59 -3.39
N ARG A 76 18.88 11.27 -4.03
CA ARG A 76 19.87 10.35 -3.46
C ARG A 76 20.46 10.84 -2.15
N THR A 77 20.82 12.12 -2.07
CA THR A 77 21.32 12.75 -0.84
C THR A 77 20.28 12.66 0.28
N ALA A 78 19.03 13.03 0.01
CA ALA A 78 17.95 12.98 1.00
C ALA A 78 17.67 11.55 1.52
N LEU A 79 17.68 10.56 0.62
CA LEU A 79 17.48 9.15 1.00
C LEU A 79 18.69 8.59 1.77
N ASN A 80 19.91 9.00 1.43
CA ASN A 80 21.10 8.65 2.19
C ASN A 80 21.04 9.22 3.61
N ASP A 81 20.68 10.49 3.76
CA ASP A 81 20.55 11.15 5.06
C ASP A 81 19.48 10.46 5.92
N MET A 82 18.37 10.05 5.31
CA MET A 82 17.34 9.25 5.97
C MET A 82 17.90 7.92 6.50
N LYS A 83 18.73 7.22 5.71
CA LYS A 83 19.38 5.97 6.14
C LYS A 83 20.37 6.19 7.28
N VAL A 84 21.24 7.20 7.17
CA VAL A 84 22.29 7.51 8.16
C VAL A 84 21.70 8.00 9.47
N THR A 85 20.61 8.75 9.42
CA THR A 85 19.91 9.26 10.62
C THR A 85 18.99 8.22 11.28
N GLY A 86 18.88 7.01 10.72
CA GLY A 86 18.04 5.93 11.26
C GLY A 86 16.54 6.10 10.98
N ASN A 87 16.15 7.00 10.07
CA ASN A 87 14.76 7.25 9.66
C ASN A 87 14.31 6.29 8.53
N ILE A 88 14.83 5.06 8.52
CA ILE A 88 14.52 4.02 7.53
C ILE A 88 13.78 2.86 8.19
N ILE A 89 12.81 2.28 7.49
CA ILE A 89 11.91 1.26 8.06
C ILE A 89 12.49 -0.13 7.84
N GLN A 90 12.46 -0.98 8.87
CA GLN A 90 12.82 -2.38 8.70
C GLN A 90 11.73 -3.14 7.92
N PRO A 91 12.06 -4.01 6.94
CA PRO A 91 11.05 -4.70 6.14
C PRO A 91 10.00 -5.44 6.96
N ASN A 92 10.43 -6.09 8.05
CA ASN A 92 9.53 -6.81 8.95
C ASN A 92 8.56 -5.88 9.71
N GLU A 93 8.93 -4.63 9.94
CA GLU A 93 8.07 -3.63 10.59
C GLU A 93 6.93 -3.21 9.67
N SER A 94 7.27 -2.81 8.43
CA SER A 94 6.27 -2.49 7.41
C SER A 94 5.35 -3.69 7.10
N ALA A 95 5.92 -4.89 7.02
CA ALA A 95 5.12 -6.11 6.83
C ALA A 95 4.13 -6.36 7.98
N ARG A 96 4.53 -6.12 9.25
CA ARG A 96 3.62 -6.24 10.41
C ARG A 96 2.46 -5.27 10.31
N VAL A 97 2.71 -4.02 9.91
CA VAL A 97 1.66 -3.01 9.71
C VAL A 97 0.70 -3.46 8.60
N CYS A 98 1.21 -3.88 7.44
CA CYS A 98 0.39 -4.40 6.35
C CYS A 98 -0.51 -5.57 6.80
N ILE A 99 0.07 -6.57 7.48
CA ILE A 99 -0.68 -7.72 8.02
C ILE A 99 -1.72 -7.26 9.04
N GLY A 100 -1.41 -6.26 9.87
CA GLY A 100 -2.35 -5.64 10.79
C GLY A 100 -3.61 -5.14 10.09
N TRP A 101 -3.46 -4.43 8.97
CA TRP A 101 -4.59 -3.98 8.14
C TRP A 101 -5.33 -5.14 7.45
N LEU A 102 -4.62 -6.15 6.95
CA LEU A 102 -5.25 -7.33 6.34
C LEU A 102 -6.11 -8.10 7.35
N ARG A 103 -5.69 -8.20 8.61
CA ARG A 103 -6.45 -8.86 9.68
C ARG A 103 -7.76 -8.15 10.03
N LYS A 104 -7.93 -6.90 9.60
CA LYS A 104 -9.14 -6.12 9.83
C LYS A 104 -10.16 -6.25 8.71
N GLN A 105 -10.00 -7.18 7.78
CA GLN A 105 -11.06 -7.47 6.80
C GLN A 105 -12.29 -8.11 7.46
N ILE A 106 -13.47 -7.63 7.08
CA ILE A 106 -14.76 -8.24 7.41
C ILE A 106 -15.01 -9.37 6.41
N PRO A 107 -15.33 -10.60 6.86
CA PRO A 107 -15.75 -11.68 5.99
C PRO A 107 -16.96 -11.30 5.13
N ILE A 108 -17.00 -11.78 3.89
CA ILE A 108 -18.10 -11.51 2.95
C ILE A 108 -19.20 -12.57 3.13
N GLU A 109 -20.46 -12.12 3.16
CA GLU A 109 -21.62 -13.01 3.02
C GLU A 109 -21.91 -13.30 1.54
N LEU A 110 -21.64 -14.53 1.10
CA LEU A 110 -21.91 -14.97 -0.27
C LEU A 110 -23.39 -14.89 -0.67
N SER A 111 -24.31 -14.86 0.31
CA SER A 111 -25.75 -14.71 0.03
C SER A 111 -26.16 -13.32 -0.44
N VAL A 112 -25.26 -12.34 -0.38
CA VAL A 112 -25.49 -10.97 -0.87
C VAL A 112 -24.71 -10.78 -2.16
N GLU A 113 -25.44 -10.76 -3.29
CA GLU A 113 -24.91 -10.42 -4.60
C GLU A 113 -24.25 -9.02 -4.55
N ASN A 114 -23.03 -8.87 -5.08
CA ASN A 114 -22.22 -7.64 -5.04
C ASN A 114 -21.82 -7.17 -3.62
N SER A 115 -21.70 -8.07 -2.65
CA SER A 115 -21.17 -7.73 -1.34
C SER A 115 -19.69 -7.31 -1.44
N MET A 116 -19.43 -6.05 -1.10
CA MET A 116 -18.07 -5.52 -1.05
C MET A 116 -17.36 -5.95 0.24
N PRO A 117 -16.05 -6.25 0.17
CA PRO A 117 -15.21 -6.37 1.35
C PRO A 117 -15.29 -5.10 2.19
N LYS A 118 -15.49 -5.25 3.50
CA LYS A 118 -15.55 -4.12 4.44
C LYS A 118 -14.40 -4.19 5.43
N LEU A 119 -14.08 -3.06 6.02
CA LEU A 119 -13.05 -2.93 7.04
C LEU A 119 -13.68 -2.98 8.45
N MET A 120 -13.10 -3.76 9.37
CA MET A 120 -13.45 -3.86 10.80
C MET A 120 -12.96 -2.60 11.52
N HIS A 121 -13.60 -1.46 11.31
CA HIS A 121 -13.19 -0.20 11.92
C HIS A 121 -14.38 0.65 12.35
N CYS A 122 -14.10 1.61 13.24
CA CYS A 122 -15.11 2.53 13.74
C CYS A 122 -15.47 3.51 12.63
N SER A 123 -16.71 3.45 12.12
CA SER A 123 -17.21 4.32 11.04
C SER A 123 -17.11 5.81 11.33
N VAL A 124 -16.88 6.19 12.59
CA VAL A 124 -16.67 7.57 13.04
C VAL A 124 -15.21 8.01 12.93
N HIS A 125 -14.24 7.16 13.29
CA HIS A 125 -12.83 7.53 13.38
C HIS A 125 -11.99 7.15 12.15
N ASP A 126 -12.48 6.21 11.33
CA ASP A 126 -11.72 5.63 10.21
C ASP A 126 -12.42 5.80 8.87
N LYS A 127 -13.29 6.83 8.77
CA LYS A 127 -14.12 7.08 7.58
C LYS A 127 -13.29 7.20 6.29
N GLU A 128 -12.07 7.72 6.40
CA GLU A 128 -11.13 7.88 5.28
C GLU A 128 -10.60 6.56 4.70
N TYR A 129 -10.78 5.42 5.38
CA TYR A 129 -10.41 4.09 4.86
C TYR A 129 -11.63 3.24 4.50
N SER A 130 -12.82 3.85 4.41
CA SER A 130 -14.04 3.13 4.03
C SER A 130 -13.96 2.52 2.63
N ASP A 131 -13.13 3.07 1.75
CA ASP A 131 -12.87 2.60 0.40
C ASP A 131 -11.53 1.84 0.26
N LEU A 132 -10.87 1.49 1.37
CA LEU A 132 -9.52 0.90 1.35
C LEU A 132 -9.41 -0.30 0.40
N TRP A 133 -10.42 -1.16 0.44
CA TRP A 133 -10.49 -2.40 -0.36
C TRP A 133 -10.86 -2.17 -1.83
N LEU A 134 -11.11 -0.92 -2.23
CA LEU A 134 -11.30 -0.50 -3.62
C LEU A 134 -9.97 -0.13 -4.30
N GLY A 135 -8.84 -0.55 -3.73
CA GLY A 135 -7.51 -0.21 -4.24
C GLY A 135 -7.06 1.20 -3.88
N THR A 136 -7.59 1.80 -2.81
CA THR A 136 -7.06 3.08 -2.29
C THR A 136 -5.58 2.89 -1.91
N HIS A 137 -4.78 3.93 -2.16
CA HIS A 137 -3.39 3.96 -1.76
C HIS A 137 -3.30 4.08 -0.24
N LEU A 138 -2.60 3.16 0.41
CA LEU A 138 -2.33 3.20 1.84
C LEU A 138 -0.82 3.26 2.05
N ASP A 139 -0.31 4.39 2.52
CA ASP A 139 1.09 4.54 2.88
C ASP A 139 1.37 4.04 4.30
N TYR A 140 2.58 3.52 4.52
CA TYR A 140 3.05 3.07 5.82
C TYR A 140 2.85 4.11 6.91
N PHE A 141 3.17 5.38 6.66
CA PHE A 141 3.10 6.42 7.68
C PHE A 141 1.66 6.76 8.09
N ASP A 142 0.71 6.64 7.17
CA ASP A 142 -0.72 6.75 7.46
C ASP A 142 -1.25 5.50 8.20
N ALA A 143 -0.67 4.35 7.88
CA ALA A 143 -1.10 3.05 8.36
C ALA A 143 -0.62 2.72 9.78
N VAL A 144 0.62 3.07 10.12
CA VAL A 144 1.31 2.60 11.35
C VAL A 144 0.65 3.07 12.64
N GLY A 145 0.12 4.30 12.66
CA GLY A 145 -0.56 4.86 13.84
C GLY A 145 -1.94 4.25 14.12
N LYS A 146 -2.40 3.33 13.27
CA LYS A 146 -3.77 2.77 13.32
C LYS A 146 -3.78 1.26 13.49
N VAL A 147 -2.63 0.59 13.54
CA VAL A 147 -2.48 -0.86 13.74
C VAL A 147 -2.30 -1.21 15.21
#